data_AF-A0A1I8BNL4-F1
#
_entry.id   AF-A0A1I8BNL4-F1
#
_cell.length_a   1.000
_cell.length_b   1.000
_cell.length_c   1.000
_cell.angle_alpha   90.00
_cell.angle_beta   90.00
_cell.angle_gamma   90.00
#
_symmetry.space_group_name_H-M   'P 1'
#
loop_
_entity.id
_entity.type
_entity.pdbx_description
1 polymer ?
#
loop_
_entity_poly.entity_id
_entity_poly.type
_entity_poly.pdbx_seq_one_letter_code
_entity_poly.pdbx_strand_id
1 'polypeptide(L)'
;MKIIFPLDFSYSFVFAIYNFLSSYIRSKRAETGQLIYIRAIDAITLLVVLHAMITLIVYDYFLKKQNDINKNFIKKNSAMMSTDVYFKKLNYAWK
;
A
#
# COMPACT_ATOMS: atom_id res chain seq x y z
N MET A 1 0.99 -11.90 -5.42
CA MET A 1 0.56 -10.57 -5.93
C MET A 1 -0.83 -10.11 -5.48
N LYS A 2 -1.83 -10.98 -5.23
CA LYS A 2 -3.20 -10.54 -4.87
C LYS A 2 -3.36 -9.68 -3.60
N ILE A 3 -2.40 -9.71 -2.67
CA ILE A 3 -2.45 -8.95 -1.39
C ILE A 3 -1.84 -7.54 -1.52
N ILE A 4 -0.96 -7.31 -2.52
CA ILE A 4 -0.28 -6.03 -2.73
C ILE A 4 -1.22 -5.04 -3.46
N PHE A 5 -2.05 -5.55 -4.38
CA PHE A 5 -2.95 -4.76 -5.22
C PHE A 5 -3.95 -3.84 -4.47
N PRO A 6 -4.59 -4.25 -3.35
CA PRO A 6 -5.49 -3.38 -2.62
C PRO A 6 -4.78 -2.21 -1.91
N LEU A 7 -3.53 -2.43 -1.46
CA LEU A 7 -2.73 -1.40 -0.80
C LEU A 7 -2.21 -0.36 -1.81
N ASP A 8 -1.73 -0.82 -2.96
CA ASP A 8 -1.29 0.07 -4.04
C ASP A 8 -2.45 0.93 -4.58
N PHE A 9 -3.65 0.35 -4.67
CA PHE A 9 -4.86 1.09 -5.02
C PHE A 9 -5.23 2.13 -3.96
N SER A 10 -5.20 1.76 -2.67
CA SER A 10 -5.45 2.70 -1.58
C SER A 10 -4.50 3.89 -1.63
N TYR A 11 -3.20 3.64 -1.85
CA TYR A 11 -2.20 4.69 -1.93
C TYR A 11 -2.47 5.65 -3.11
N SER A 12 -2.74 5.09 -4.29
CA SER A 12 -3.06 5.85 -5.49
C SER A 12 -4.33 6.71 -5.31
N PHE A 13 -5.35 6.15 -4.67
CA PHE A 13 -6.61 6.85 -4.38
C PHE A 13 -6.41 8.02 -3.41
N VAL A 14 -5.69 7.80 -2.30
CA VAL A 14 -5.37 8.86 -1.33
C VAL A 14 -4.52 9.96 -1.96
N PHE A 15 -3.58 9.59 -2.83
CA PHE A 15 -2.76 10.55 -3.55
C PHE A 15 -3.57 11.37 -4.56
N ALA A 16 -4.54 10.77 -5.24
CA ALA A 16 -5.46 11.50 -6.12
C ALA A 16 -6.31 12.52 -5.33
N ILE A 17 -6.84 12.12 -4.17
CA ILE A 17 -7.57 13.00 -3.26
C ILE A 17 -6.69 14.16 -2.79
N TYR A 18 -5.44 13.88 -2.41
CA TYR A 18 -4.47 14.92 -2.01
C TYR A 18 -4.28 15.96 -3.11
N ASN A 19 -4.06 15.52 -4.36
CA ASN A 19 -3.86 16.45 -5.48
C ASN A 19 -5.10 17.31 -5.75
N PHE A 20 -6.29 16.71 -5.65
CA PHE A 20 -7.55 17.43 -5.81
C PHE A 20 -7.73 18.49 -4.71
N LEU A 21 -7.57 18.11 -3.44
CA LEU A 21 -7.65 19.01 -2.29
C LEU A 21 -6.60 20.12 -2.35
N SER A 22 -5.36 19.78 -2.68
CA SER A 22 -4.28 20.77 -2.80
C SER A 22 -4.57 21.78 -3.91
N SER A 23 -5.16 21.35 -5.03
CA SER A 23 -5.54 22.24 -6.13
C SER A 23 -6.69 23.17 -5.71
N TYR A 24 -7.68 22.63 -4.99
CA TYR A 24 -8.79 23.42 -4.45
C TYR A 24 -8.32 24.46 -3.42
N ILE A 25 -7.47 24.08 -2.47
CA ILE A 25 -6.92 25.02 -1.47
C ILE A 25 -6.09 26.10 -2.15
N ARG A 26 -5.31 25.74 -3.18
CA ARG A 26 -4.52 26.71 -3.95
C ARG A 26 -5.40 27.72 -4.70
N SER A 27 -6.54 27.29 -5.26
CA SER A 27 -7.46 28.22 -5.95
C SER A 27 -8.10 29.23 -4.99
N LYS A 28 -8.22 28.88 -3.70
CA LYS A 28 -8.78 29.75 -2.65
C LYS A 28 -7.78 30.59 -1.89
N ARG A 29 -6.49 30.48 -2.20
CA ARG A 29 -5.40 31.19 -1.49
C ARG A 29 -5.62 32.71 -1.39
N ALA A 30 -6.13 33.34 -2.45
CA ALA A 30 -6.37 34.78 -2.48
C ALA A 30 -7.49 35.21 -1.52
N GLU A 31 -8.51 34.37 -1.32
CA GLU A 31 -9.66 34.64 -0.45
C GLU A 31 -9.35 34.35 1.02
N THR A 32 -8.59 33.28 1.31
CA THR A 32 -8.31 32.82 2.68
C THR A 32 -7.08 33.47 3.31
N GLY A 33 -6.22 34.09 2.51
CA GLY A 33 -4.93 34.61 2.97
C GLY A 33 -3.86 33.53 3.21
N GLN A 34 -2.62 33.98 3.40
CA GLN A 34 -1.44 33.12 3.39
C GLN A 34 -1.33 32.16 4.59
N LEU A 35 -1.71 32.62 5.79
CA LEU A 35 -1.62 31.79 7.00
C LEU A 35 -2.56 30.58 6.94
N ILE A 36 -3.81 30.79 6.52
CA ILE A 36 -4.81 29.72 6.39
C ILE A 36 -4.39 28.76 5.28
N TYR A 37 -3.88 29.29 4.16
CA TYR A 37 -3.35 28.48 3.07
C TYR A 37 -2.25 27.51 3.54
N ILE A 38 -1.23 28.00 4.27
CA ILE A 38 -0.13 27.17 4.76
C ILE A 38 -0.66 26.09 5.72
N ARG A 39 -1.49 26.46 6.70
CA ARG A 39 -2.06 25.50 7.66
C ARG A 39 -2.89 24.41 6.98
N ALA A 40 -3.66 24.78 5.96
CA ALA A 40 -4.47 23.82 5.21
C ALA A 40 -3.59 22.85 4.41
N ILE A 41 -2.52 23.35 3.77
CA ILE A 41 -1.54 22.51 3.06
C ILE A 41 -0.79 21.57 4.03
N ASP A 42 -0.36 22.09 5.19
CA ASP A 42 0.32 21.28 6.20
C ASP A 42 -0.58 20.16 6.73
N ALA A 43 -1.85 20.47 7.00
CA ALA A 43 -2.83 19.48 7.49
C ALA A 43 -3.08 18.36 6.47
N ILE A 44 -3.29 18.68 5.19
CA ILE A 44 -3.49 17.63 4.16
C ILE A 44 -2.20 16.83 3.93
N THR A 45 -1.03 17.47 4.04
CA THR A 45 0.25 16.79 3.87
C THR A 45 0.50 15.81 5.01
N LEU A 46 0.20 16.21 6.25
CA LEU A 46 0.27 15.34 7.42
C LEU A 46 -0.62 14.10 7.25
N LEU A 47 -1.83 14.26 6.70
CA LEU A 47 -2.76 13.16 6.46
C LEU A 47 -2.19 12.13 5.47
N VAL A 48 -1.52 12.59 4.39
CA VAL A 48 -0.85 11.70 3.43
C VAL A 48 0.31 10.95 4.07
N VAL A 49 1.12 11.64 4.89
CA VAL A 49 2.25 11.01 5.59
C VAL A 49 1.76 9.95 6.58
N LEU A 50 0.71 10.26 7.36
CA LEU A 50 0.08 9.29 8.27
C LEU A 50 -0.45 8.07 7.51
N HIS A 51 -1.14 8.29 6.39
CA HIS A 51 -1.61 7.19 5.55
C HIS A 51 -0.46 6.32 5.04
N ALA A 52 0.63 6.92 4.55
CA ALA A 52 1.80 6.19 4.07
C ALA A 52 2.43 5.32 5.18
N MET A 53 2.55 5.85 6.40
CA MET A 53 3.05 5.08 7.56
C MET A 53 2.14 3.89 7.89
N ILE A 54 0.82 4.09 7.93
CA ILE A 54 -0.14 3.00 8.17
C ILE A 54 -0.02 1.93 7.08
N THR A 55 0.04 2.35 5.82
CA THR A 55 0.20 1.45 4.67
C THR A 55 1.47 0.60 4.79
N LEU A 56 2.60 1.19 5.20
CA LEU A 56 3.85 0.46 5.43
C LEU A 56 3.71 -0.58 6.55
N ILE A 57 3.09 -0.23 7.67
CA ILE A 57 2.87 -1.14 8.80
C ILE A 57 1.99 -2.32 8.37
N VAL A 58 0.90 -2.03 7.65
CA VAL A 58 -0.02 -3.05 7.14
C VAL A 58 0.69 -3.96 6.14
N TYR A 59 1.52 -3.38 5.26
CA TYR A 59 2.31 -4.14 4.29
C TYR A 59 3.29 -5.11 4.97
N ASP A 60 4.04 -4.63 5.97
CA ASP A 60 4.95 -5.47 6.76
C ASP A 60 4.21 -6.61 7.46
N TYR A 61 3.06 -6.33 8.08
CA TYR A 61 2.22 -7.35 8.71
C TYR A 61 1.78 -8.43 7.71
N PHE A 62 1.30 -8.04 6.52
CA PHE A 62 0.87 -9.00 5.51
C PHE A 62 2.02 -9.82 4.93
N LEU A 63 3.18 -9.21 4.69
CA LEU A 63 4.37 -9.94 4.23
C LEU A 63 4.82 -11.00 5.25
N LYS A 64 4.87 -10.64 6.53
CA LYS A 64 5.20 -11.58 7.61
C LYS A 64 4.21 -12.74 7.66
N LYS A 65 2.91 -12.43 7.65
CA LYS A 65 1.85 -13.45 7.65
C LYS A 65 1.92 -14.38 6.43
N GLN A 66 2.19 -13.83 5.24
CA GLN A 66 2.34 -14.63 4.03
C GLN A 66 3.56 -15.54 4.09
N ASN A 67 4.67 -15.06 4.65
CA ASN A 67 5.88 -15.86 4.85
C ASN A 67 5.63 -17.03 5.81
N ASP A 68 4.91 -16.79 6.92
CA ASP A 68 4.58 -17.85 7.88
C ASP A 68 3.64 -18.91 7.29
N ILE A 69 2.64 -18.49 6.51
CA ILE A 69 1.77 -19.42 5.77
C ILE A 69 2.59 -20.27 4.78
N ASN A 70 3.52 -19.65 4.04
CA ASN A 70 4.38 -20.37 3.10
C ASN A 70 5.32 -21.36 3.82
N LYS A 71 5.94 -20.96 4.93
CA LYS A 71 6.79 -21.86 5.74
C LYS A 71 6.01 -23.05 6.27
N ASN A 72 4.80 -22.83 6.79
CA ASN A 72 3.93 -23.89 7.30
C ASN A 72 3.43 -24.81 6.17
N PHE A 73 3.13 -24.26 4.99
CA PHE A 73 2.78 -25.05 3.81
C PHE A 73 3.94 -25.93 3.34
N ILE A 74 5.17 -25.39 3.27
CA ILE A 74 6.36 -26.14 2.89
C ILE A 74 6.64 -27.24 3.91
N LYS A 75 6.61 -26.93 5.21
CA LYS A 75 6.84 -27.92 6.28
C LYS A 75 5.79 -29.04 6.31
N LYS A 76 4.53 -28.74 5.98
CA LYS A 76 3.45 -29.73 5.93
C LYS A 76 3.52 -30.60 4.67
N ASN A 77 4.03 -30.07 3.55
CA ASN A 77 4.08 -30.76 2.26
C ASN A 77 5.50 -31.22 1.88
N SER A 78 6.51 -31.05 2.75
CA SER A 78 7.90 -31.43 2.47
C SER A 78 8.10 -32.93 2.29
N ALA A 79 7.18 -33.76 2.80
CA ALA A 79 7.14 -35.19 2.55
C ALA A 79 6.44 -35.58 1.23
N MET A 80 5.72 -34.65 0.57
CA MET A 80 4.92 -34.88 -0.65
C MET A 80 5.36 -34.04 -1.87
N MET A 81 6.35 -33.17 -1.73
CA MET A 81 6.85 -32.35 -2.83
C MET A 81 7.75 -33.18 -3.77
N SER A 82 7.13 -34.01 -4.61
CA SER A 82 7.76 -34.37 -5.87
C SER A 82 7.98 -33.08 -6.68
N THR A 83 9.13 -33.01 -7.32
CA THR A 83 9.73 -31.86 -8.01
C THR A 83 8.76 -31.13 -8.96
N ASP A 84 7.74 -31.81 -9.47
CA ASP A 84 6.71 -31.28 -10.38
C ASP A 84 5.84 -30.16 -9.77
N VAL A 85 5.54 -30.20 -8.47
CA VAL A 85 4.70 -29.17 -7.83
C VAL A 85 5.47 -27.86 -7.67
N TYR A 86 6.78 -27.93 -7.49
CA TYR A 86 7.67 -26.76 -7.42
C TYR A 86 7.72 -26.04 -8.78
N PHE A 87 7.93 -26.78 -9.87
CA PHE A 87 7.97 -26.20 -11.22
C PHE A 87 6.61 -25.67 -11.70
N LYS A 88 5.49 -26.32 -11.34
CA LYS A 88 4.14 -25.77 -11.60
C LYS A 88 3.90 -24.44 -10.90
N LYS A 89 4.36 -24.29 -9.64
CA LYS A 89 4.25 -23.01 -8.91
C LYS A 89 5.14 -21.92 -9.52
N LEU A 90 6.35 -22.26 -9.96
CA LEU A 90 7.22 -21.31 -10.66
C LEU A 90 6.55 -20.83 -11.96
N ASN A 91 5.97 -21.74 -12.74
CA ASN A 91 5.31 -21.39 -14.00
C ASN A 91 4.04 -20.54 -13.81
N TYR A 92 3.31 -20.72 -12.70
CA TYR A 92 2.14 -19.91 -12.35
C TYR A 92 2.51 -18.54 -11.75
N ALA A 93 3.71 -18.39 -11.18
CA ALA A 93 4.20 -17.12 -10.65
C ALA A 93 4.81 -16.22 -11.73
N TRP A 94 5.19 -16.78 -12.88
CA TRP A 94 5.81 -16.09 -14.02
C TRP A 94 4.86 -15.87 -15.21
N LYS A 95 3.59 -16.29 -15.09
CA LYS A 95 2.49 -15.97 -15.99
C LYS A 95 1.55 -14.96 -15.34
#